data_AF-A0A954CN64-F1
#
_entry.id   AF-A0A954CN64-F1
#
_cell.length_a   1.000
_cell.length_b   1.000
_cell.length_c   1.000
_cell.angle_alpha   90.00
_cell.angle_beta   90.00
_cell.angle_gamma   90.00
#
_symmetry.space_group_name_H-M   'P 1'
#
loop_
_entity.id
_entity.type
_entity.pdbx_description
1 polymer ?
#
loop_
_entity_poly.entity_id
_entity_poly.type
_entity_poly.pdbx_seq_one_letter_code
_entity_poly.pdbx_strand_id
1 'polypeptide(L)'
;RLMLDNFPNIKAYWIMLTPQSAQTALAFGANDIDGTVTEEKITHDAGTTAPESMGRDELVHLIREAGFTPVQRTTTYEELEVVAS
;
A
#
# COMPACT_ATOMS: atom_id res chain seq x y z
N ARG A 1 -15.03 4.93 0.75
CA ARG A 1 -15.26 6.17 -0.04
C ARG A 1 -16.66 6.78 0.10
N LEU A 2 -17.52 6.29 1.00
CA LEU A 2 -18.91 6.75 1.14
C LEU A 2 -19.13 7.72 2.31
N MET A 3 -18.33 7.60 3.37
CA MET A 3 -18.49 8.39 4.60
C MET A 3 -17.44 9.51 4.71
N LEU A 4 -16.17 9.18 4.47
CA LEU A 4 -15.03 10.11 4.52
C LEU A 4 -14.84 10.80 3.15
N ASP A 5 -15.85 11.56 2.72
CA ASP A 5 -15.84 12.26 1.43
C ASP A 5 -14.86 13.45 1.37
N ASN A 6 -14.44 13.95 2.53
CA ASN A 6 -13.47 15.03 2.70
C ASN A 6 -12.02 14.55 2.89
N PHE A 7 -11.77 13.24 2.87
CA PHE A 7 -10.41 12.67 2.92
C PHE A 7 -10.01 12.16 1.54
N PRO A 8 -9.04 12.80 0.85
CA PRO A 8 -8.67 12.41 -0.50
C PRO A 8 -7.94 11.06 -0.54
N ASN A 9 -7.31 10.63 0.55
CA ASN A 9 -6.50 9.42 0.56
C ASN A 9 -6.93 8.47 1.65
N ILE A 10 -7.09 7.20 1.29
CA ILE A 10 -7.37 6.11 2.21
C ILE A 10 -6.26 5.08 2.04
N LYS A 11 -5.52 4.87 3.13
CA LYS A 11 -4.35 3.99 3.17
C LYS A 11 -4.74 2.53 3.41
N ALA A 12 -4.20 1.63 2.61
CA ALA A 12 -4.17 0.20 2.85
C ALA A 12 -2.80 -0.18 3.42
N TYR A 13 -2.73 -0.31 4.74
CA TYR A 13 -1.50 -0.68 5.45
C TYR A 13 -1.28 -2.19 5.41
N TRP A 14 -0.47 -2.65 4.46
CA TRP A 14 -0.34 -4.07 4.12
C TRP A 14 0.25 -4.93 5.25
N ILE A 15 1.03 -4.35 6.16
CA ILE A 15 1.57 -5.07 7.35
C ILE A 15 0.45 -5.58 8.24
N MET A 16 -0.59 -4.75 8.45
CA MET A 16 -1.74 -5.11 9.29
C MET A 16 -2.81 -5.89 8.52
N LEU A 17 -2.94 -5.63 7.22
CA LEU A 17 -4.01 -6.20 6.39
C LEU A 17 -3.64 -7.54 5.75
N THR A 18 -2.34 -7.82 5.57
CA THR A 18 -1.76 -8.71 4.56
C THR A 18 -1.75 -8.12 3.14
N PRO A 19 -0.83 -8.56 2.25
CA PRO A 19 -0.77 -8.08 0.87
C PRO A 19 -2.06 -8.30 0.07
N GLN A 20 -2.71 -9.47 0.22
CA GLN A 20 -3.91 -9.83 -0.52
C GLN A 20 -5.11 -8.97 -0.10
N SER A 21 -5.26 -8.69 1.20
CA SER A 21 -6.31 -7.79 1.67
C SER A 21 -6.02 -6.35 1.28
N ALA A 22 -4.76 -5.93 1.23
CA ALA A 22 -4.38 -4.59 0.73
C ALA A 22 -4.72 -4.42 -0.76
N GLN A 23 -4.47 -5.43 -1.61
CA GLN A 23 -4.93 -5.44 -3.01
C GLN A 23 -6.45 -5.34 -3.10
N THR A 24 -7.16 -6.12 -2.28
CA THR A 24 -8.63 -6.06 -2.23
C THR A 24 -9.08 -4.65 -1.84
N ALA A 25 -8.48 -4.02 -0.84
CA ALA A 25 -8.84 -2.69 -0.38
C ALA A 25 -8.75 -1.62 -1.50
N LEU A 26 -7.83 -1.77 -2.47
CA LEU A 26 -7.77 -0.87 -3.63
C LEU A 26 -9.08 -0.88 -4.44
N ALA A 27 -9.68 -2.05 -4.64
CA ALA A 27 -10.96 -2.19 -5.33
C ALA A 27 -12.15 -1.62 -4.54
N PHE A 28 -12.00 -1.42 -3.22
CA PHE A 28 -13.04 -0.91 -2.33
C PHE A 28 -12.79 0.53 -1.84
N GLY A 29 -11.90 1.26 -2.52
CA GLY A 29 -11.73 2.71 -2.39
C GLY A 29 -10.54 3.18 -1.56
N ALA A 30 -9.61 2.28 -1.21
CA ALA A 30 -8.25 2.68 -0.88
C ALA A 30 -7.51 3.10 -2.16
N ASN A 31 -6.62 4.07 -2.05
CA ASN A 31 -5.82 4.57 -3.17
C ASN A 31 -4.34 4.78 -2.80
N ASP A 32 -3.94 4.38 -1.59
CA ASP A 32 -2.59 4.49 -1.08
C ASP A 32 -2.19 3.16 -0.45
N ILE A 33 -1.35 2.36 -1.12
CA ILE A 33 -0.64 1.27 -0.44
C ILE A 33 0.53 1.88 0.30
N ASP A 34 0.70 1.51 1.57
CA ASP A 34 1.81 2.01 2.35
C ASP A 34 3.17 1.64 1.72
N GLY A 35 4.15 2.55 1.87
CA GLY A 35 5.40 2.49 1.12
C GLY A 35 6.30 1.30 1.47
N THR A 36 7.50 1.27 0.90
CA THR A 36 8.48 0.22 1.19
C THR A 36 8.82 0.22 2.68
N VAL A 37 8.67 -0.94 3.31
CA VAL A 37 9.15 -1.15 4.66
C VAL A 37 10.37 -2.04 4.55
N THR A 38 11.52 -1.48 4.94
CA THR A 38 12.81 -2.19 4.86
C THR A 38 12.94 -3.18 6.02
N GLU A 39 12.35 -2.87 7.17
CA GLU A 39 12.36 -3.71 8.37
C GLU A 39 11.24 -3.26 9.32
N GLU A 40 10.20 -4.07 9.48
CA GLU A 40 9.13 -3.88 10.45
C GLU A 40 9.46 -4.69 11.71
N LYS A 41 9.79 -4.02 12.81
CA LYS A 41 10.17 -4.67 14.08
C LYS A 41 9.04 -4.68 15.11
N ILE A 42 8.11 -3.73 15.05
CA ILE A 42 7.18 -3.48 16.14
C ILE A 42 6.09 -4.57 16.17
N THR A 43 5.49 -4.86 15.02
CA THR A 43 4.48 -5.91 14.92
C THR A 43 5.10 -7.31 14.96
N HIS A 44 6.32 -7.48 14.44
CA HIS A 44 7.07 -8.73 14.56
C HIS A 44 7.45 -9.05 16.01
N ASP A 45 7.99 -8.09 16.76
CA ASP A 45 8.29 -8.25 18.19
C ASP A 45 7.01 -8.50 19.02
N ALA A 46 5.84 -8.05 18.52
CA ALA A 46 4.53 -8.37 19.08
C ALA A 46 4.00 -9.77 18.70
N GLY A 47 4.79 -10.57 17.95
CA GLY A 47 4.52 -11.97 17.65
C GLY A 47 3.76 -12.23 16.35
N THR A 48 3.66 -11.25 15.45
CA THR A 48 3.04 -11.49 14.12
C THR A 48 3.96 -12.30 13.22
N THR A 49 3.39 -13.08 12.31
CA THR A 49 4.11 -13.77 11.23
C THR A 49 4.01 -13.02 9.89
N ALA A 50 3.58 -11.77 9.91
CA ALA A 50 3.49 -10.93 8.72
C ALA A 50 4.89 -10.69 8.13
N PRO A 51 5.01 -10.43 6.81
CA PRO A 51 6.29 -10.13 6.20
C PRO A 51 6.95 -8.90 6.87
N GLU A 52 8.22 -9.04 7.26
CA GLU A 52 8.99 -7.97 7.92
C GLU A 52 9.42 -6.88 6.93
N SER A 53 9.37 -7.15 5.63
CA SER A 53 9.75 -6.18 4.60
C SER A 53 8.99 -6.40 3.29
N MET A 54 8.89 -5.34 2.49
CA MET A 54 8.41 -5.41 1.12
C MET A 54 9.12 -4.35 0.27
N GLY A 55 9.73 -4.79 -0.82
CA GLY A 55 10.47 -3.95 -1.74
C GLY A 55 9.57 -3.14 -2.68
N ARG A 56 10.18 -2.15 -3.38
CA ARG A 56 9.47 -1.33 -4.37
C ARG A 56 8.82 -2.19 -5.46
N ASP A 57 9.57 -3.15 -5.99
CA ASP A 57 9.12 -3.96 -7.13
C ASP A 57 7.95 -4.88 -6.76
N GLU A 58 7.92 -5.38 -5.53
CA GLU A 58 6.80 -6.18 -5.00
C GLU A 58 5.54 -5.33 -4.82
N LEU A 59 5.67 -4.12 -4.29
CA LEU A 59 4.55 -3.18 -4.20
C LEU A 59 4.00 -2.83 -5.58
N VAL A 60 4.88 -2.54 -6.53
CA VAL A 60 4.52 -2.26 -7.93
C VAL A 60 3.78 -3.47 -8.53
N HIS A 61 4.28 -4.68 -8.31
CA HIS A 61 3.64 -5.91 -8.77
C HIS A 61 2.24 -6.08 -8.17
N LEU A 62 2.08 -5.93 -6.85
CA LEU A 62 0.79 -6.04 -6.16
C LEU A 62 -0.25 -5.07 -6.71
N ILE A 63 0.14 -3.80 -6.93
CA ILE A 63 -0.77 -2.78 -7.46
C ILE A 63 -1.21 -3.14 -8.89
N ARG A 64 -0.28 -3.62 -9.73
CA ARG A 64 -0.57 -4.03 -11.11
C ARG A 64 -1.47 -5.25 -11.18
N GLU A 65 -1.21 -6.28 -10.36
CA GLU A 65 -2.04 -7.47 -10.29
C GLU A 65 -3.47 -7.15 -9.84
N ALA A 66 -3.64 -6.13 -9.00
CA ALA A 66 -4.95 -5.61 -8.61
C ALA A 66 -5.65 -4.79 -9.73
N GLY A 67 -5.00 -4.58 -10.88
CA GLY A 67 -5.54 -3.87 -12.03
C GLY A 67 -5.36 -2.35 -11.99
N PHE A 68 -4.49 -1.83 -11.12
CA PHE A 68 -4.26 -0.40 -10.95
C PHE A 68 -2.89 0.04 -11.48
N THR A 69 -2.74 1.36 -11.67
CA THR A 69 -1.48 1.98 -12.08
C THR A 69 -0.66 2.39 -10.85
N PRO A 70 0.54 1.81 -10.63
CA PRO A 70 1.41 2.23 -9.53
C PRO A 70 2.02 3.61 -9.81
N VAL A 71 1.88 4.51 -8.83
CA VAL A 71 2.42 5.86 -8.87
C VAL A 71 3.24 6.13 -7.62
N GLN A 72 4.49 6.56 -7.80
CA GLN A 72 5.32 7.03 -6.72
C GLN A 72 4.89 8.46 -6.34
N ARG A 73 4.78 8.72 -5.03
CA ARG A 73 4.33 10.01 -4.50
C ARG A 73 5.26 10.57 -3.43
N THR A 74 5.14 11.87 -3.18
CA THR A 74 5.71 12.52 -1.99
C THR A 74 4.87 12.21 -0.73
N THR A 75 5.36 12.65 0.44
CA THR A 75 4.60 12.59 1.70
C THR A 75 3.33 13.43 1.69
N THR A 76 3.28 14.48 0.85
CA THR A 76 2.11 15.34 0.63
C THR A 76 1.21 14.86 -0.51
N TYR A 77 1.45 13.66 -1.05
CA TYR A 77 0.67 13.03 -2.13
C TYR A 77 0.79 13.71 -3.51
N GLU A 78 1.86 14.46 -3.74
CA GLU A 78 2.20 14.89 -5.10
C GLU A 78 2.73 13.69 -5.88
N GLU A 79 2.19 13.47 -7.09
CA GLU A 79 2.64 12.41 -7.99
C GLU A 79 4.00 12.76 -8.58
N LEU A 80 4.96 11.84 -8.45
CA LEU A 80 6.34 12.01 -8.95
C LEU A 80 6.55 11.24 -10.26
N GLU A 81 6.21 9.95 -10.25
CA GLU A 81 6.50 9.03 -11.34
C GLU A 81 5.41 7.97 -11.44
N VAL A 82 4.83 7.82 -12.64
CA VAL A 82 4.05 6.64 -12.99
C VAL A 82 5.03 5.52 -13.31
N VAL A 83 4.99 4.41 -12.55
CA VAL A 83 5.93 3.31 -12.77
C VAL A 83 5.48 2.53 -14.01
N ALA A 84 6.14 2.81 -15.14
CA ALA A 84 5.87 2.17 -16.43
C ALA A 84 6.18 0.67 -16.40
N SER A 85 5.44 -0.10 -17.20
CA SER A 85 5.51 -1.57 -17.30
C SER A 85 6.88 -2.08 -17.72
#